data_AF-A0A3M7B5V7-F1
#
_entry.id   AF-A0A3M7B5V7-F1
#
_cell.length_a   1.000
_cell.length_b   1.000
_cell.length_c   1.000
_cell.angle_alpha   90.00
_cell.angle_beta   90.00
_cell.angle_gamma   90.00
#
_symmetry.space_group_name_H-M   'P 1'
#
loop_
_entity.id
_entity.type
_entity.pdbx_description
1 polymer ?
#
loop_
_entity_poly.entity_id
_entity_poly.type
_entity_poly.pdbx_seq_one_letter_code
_entity_poly.pdbx_strand_id
1 'polypeptide(L)'
;MKRKRDRIDVTEDIVHVRCRGGTKLMHVHRGLLTRLTGPFEKLETTNGEFNPVTNTLDLSKLAHHESFELVVQWLYTGEIELVDEAHEPGPAVIMLGDAYYAVFHLITDWDDQCLLSLLNHIMDHLLDRIINPEKYGAAMTVEMLLQTTKGLCGPPIRFISDWLGHGRLTSNMRPERLVQLVGNRFKERLLQIFFEQRLAGNDTPPWEKDPCAYHLHFGESKRCRARA
;
A
#
# COMPACT_ATOMS: atom_id res chain seq x y z
N MET A 1 12.12 15.70 -24.99
CA MET A 1 13.01 16.05 -23.87
C MET A 1 13.26 14.81 -23.02
N LYS A 2 14.50 14.35 -22.91
CA LYS A 2 14.87 13.22 -22.04
C LYS A 2 14.64 13.64 -20.59
N ARG A 3 13.73 12.96 -19.86
CA ARG A 3 13.53 13.19 -18.42
C ARG A 3 14.87 12.98 -17.71
N LYS A 4 15.33 13.97 -16.93
CA LYS A 4 16.42 13.78 -15.96
C LYS A 4 15.92 12.74 -14.95
N ARG A 5 16.18 11.46 -15.20
CA ARG A 5 16.39 10.51 -14.12
C ARG A 5 17.64 11.03 -13.42
N ASP A 6 17.48 11.58 -12.22
CA ASP A 6 18.63 11.82 -11.35
C ASP A 6 19.45 10.53 -11.38
N ARG A 7 20.71 10.63 -11.79
CA ARG A 7 21.63 9.51 -11.74
C ARG A 7 21.64 9.07 -10.29
N ILE A 8 21.06 7.91 -10.01
CA ILE A 8 21.21 7.23 -8.72
C ILE A 8 22.71 7.23 -8.48
N ASP A 9 23.16 7.90 -7.43
CA ASP A 9 24.58 7.91 -7.09
C ASP A 9 24.91 6.56 -6.47
N VAL A 10 25.24 5.61 -7.33
CA VAL A 10 25.58 4.22 -6.98
C VAL A 10 26.94 4.13 -6.27
N THR A 11 27.55 5.29 -5.93
CA THR A 11 28.82 5.36 -5.20
C THR A 11 28.64 5.47 -3.69
N GLU A 12 27.40 5.59 -3.20
CA GLU A 12 27.09 5.66 -1.77
C GLU A 12 27.09 4.29 -1.06
N ASP A 13 27.28 4.31 0.26
CA ASP A 13 27.34 3.12 1.10
C ASP A 13 26.08 2.25 1.00
N ILE A 14 26.27 0.93 0.91
CA ILE A 14 25.19 -0.06 0.96
C ILE A 14 24.77 -0.28 2.41
N VAL A 15 23.50 -0.05 2.70
CA VAL A 15 22.85 -0.41 3.97
C VAL A 15 22.20 -1.80 3.82
N HIS A 16 22.39 -2.65 4.83
CA HIS A 16 21.75 -3.95 4.89
C HIS A 16 20.37 -3.82 5.55
N VAL A 17 19.29 -4.13 4.85
CA VAL A 17 17.93 -4.07 5.40
C VAL A 17 17.48 -5.46 5.81
N ARG A 18 17.08 -5.62 7.08
CA ARG A 18 16.44 -6.83 7.58
C ARG A 18 14.94 -6.61 7.67
N CYS A 19 14.16 -7.56 7.16
CA CYS A 19 12.70 -7.55 7.22
C CYS A 19 12.18 -8.88 7.78
N ARG A 20 10.92 -8.89 8.22
CA ARG A 20 10.26 -10.11 8.69
C ARG A 20 10.03 -11.09 7.54
N GLY A 21 10.02 -12.39 7.85
CA GLY A 21 9.66 -13.44 6.90
C GLY A 21 10.77 -13.87 5.94
N GLY A 22 11.95 -13.26 6.04
CA GLY A 22 13.14 -13.65 5.27
C GLY A 22 14.37 -13.79 6.16
N THR A 23 15.26 -14.71 5.81
CA THR A 23 16.61 -14.82 6.41
C THR A 23 17.65 -14.00 5.64
N LYS A 24 17.29 -13.48 4.46
CA LYS A 24 18.15 -12.68 3.60
C LYS A 24 18.10 -11.21 4.01
N LEU A 25 19.27 -10.58 4.00
CA LEU A 25 19.39 -9.12 4.07
C LEU A 25 19.23 -8.55 2.66
N MET A 26 18.44 -7.50 2.52
CA MET A 26 18.43 -6.71 1.28
C MET A 26 19.58 -5.72 1.30
N HIS A 27 20.12 -5.42 0.13
CA HIS A 27 21.24 -4.51 -0.04
C HIS A 27 20.74 -3.26 -0.77
N VAL A 28 20.64 -2.13 -0.06
CA VAL A 28 20.05 -0.90 -0.60
C VAL A 28 21.03 0.25 -0.43
N HIS A 29 21.23 1.06 -1.47
CA HIS A 29 22.06 2.26 -1.38
C HIS A 29 21.45 3.23 -0.36
N ARG A 30 22.28 3.76 0.54
CA ARG A 30 21.88 4.67 1.61
C ARG A 30 21.02 5.82 1.07
N GLY A 31 21.41 6.45 -0.02
CA GLY A 31 20.69 7.57 -0.66
C GLY A 31 19.26 7.25 -1.08
N LEU A 32 18.99 5.99 -1.44
CA LEU A 32 17.64 5.55 -1.76
C LEU A 32 16.80 5.35 -0.49
N LEU A 33 17.39 4.86 0.60
CA LEU A 33 16.70 4.77 1.88
C LEU A 33 16.48 6.13 2.52
N THR A 34 17.42 7.07 2.39
CA THR A 34 17.24 8.45 2.91
C THR A 34 16.13 9.20 2.17
N ARG A 35 15.82 8.83 0.92
CA ARG A 35 14.60 9.31 0.25
C ARG A 35 13.31 8.86 0.95
N LEU A 36 13.35 7.78 1.74
CA LEU A 36 12.18 7.35 2.51
C LEU A 36 11.99 8.10 3.83
N THR A 37 13.02 8.81 4.30
CA THR A 37 13.06 9.44 5.62
C THR A 37 13.11 10.96 5.53
N GLY A 38 13.33 11.50 4.34
CA GLY A 38 13.50 12.93 4.10
C GLY A 38 14.96 13.38 4.23
N PRO A 39 15.31 14.54 3.63
CA PRO A 39 16.68 15.01 3.49
C PRO A 39 17.36 15.44 4.80
N PHE A 40 16.58 15.67 5.86
CA PHE A 40 17.08 16.13 7.15
C PHE A 40 17.13 15.04 8.22
N GLU A 41 16.62 13.85 7.90
CA GLU A 41 16.54 12.75 8.86
C GLU A 41 17.67 11.75 8.67
N LYS A 42 18.21 11.29 9.80
CA LYS A 42 19.17 10.19 9.80
C LYS A 42 18.38 8.89 9.75
N LEU A 43 18.94 7.83 9.18
CA LEU A 43 18.33 6.49 9.27
C LEU A 43 18.08 6.05 10.74
N GLU A 44 18.84 6.62 11.67
CA GLU A 44 18.70 6.48 13.13
C GLU A 44 17.39 7.06 13.69
N THR A 45 16.71 7.98 12.97
CA THR A 45 15.44 8.59 13.39
C THR A 45 14.21 7.92 12.79
N THR A 46 14.41 6.87 12.00
CA THR A 46 13.29 6.08 11.46
C THR A 46 12.62 5.25 12.54
N ASN A 47 11.39 4.79 12.27
CA ASN A 47 10.72 3.80 13.12
C ASN A 47 11.38 2.39 13.08
N GLY A 48 12.49 2.24 12.34
CA GLY A 48 13.34 1.04 12.32
C GLY A 48 14.50 1.10 13.31
N GLU A 49 15.15 -0.03 13.55
CA GLU A 49 16.33 -0.10 14.44
C GLU A 49 17.62 -0.14 13.60
N PHE A 50 18.38 0.96 13.61
CA PHE A 50 19.64 1.05 12.86
C PHE A 50 20.85 0.65 13.73
N ASN A 51 21.62 -0.32 13.27
CA ASN A 51 22.90 -0.70 13.84
C ASN A 51 24.05 -0.12 13.00
N PRO A 52 24.79 0.89 13.51
CA PRO A 52 25.89 1.53 12.77
C PRO A 52 27.12 0.63 12.63
N VAL A 53 27.32 -0.36 13.51
CA VAL A 53 28.49 -1.26 13.47
C VAL A 53 28.38 -2.24 12.31
N THR A 54 27.19 -2.78 12.09
CA THR A 54 26.92 -3.73 10.99
C THR A 54 26.30 -3.06 9.77
N ASN A 55 26.15 -1.73 9.80
CA ASN A 55 25.44 -0.93 8.80
C ASN A 55 24.07 -1.55 8.42
N THR A 56 23.31 -2.01 9.42
CA THR A 56 22.07 -2.76 9.23
C THR A 56 20.87 -1.97 9.74
N LEU A 57 19.84 -1.79 8.91
CA LEU A 57 18.54 -1.27 9.29
C LEU A 57 17.56 -2.44 9.51
N ASP A 58 17.09 -2.63 10.73
CA ASP A 58 16.09 -3.65 11.06
C ASP A 58 14.67 -3.09 10.99
N LEU A 59 13.92 -3.56 10.00
CA LEU A 59 12.52 -3.24 9.75
C LEU A 59 11.58 -4.41 10.07
N SER A 60 12.05 -5.43 10.79
CA SER A 60 11.26 -6.66 11.02
C SER A 60 9.95 -6.43 11.80
N LYS A 61 9.82 -5.30 12.50
CA LYS A 61 8.57 -4.91 13.17
C LYS A 61 7.58 -4.23 12.21
N LEU A 62 8.05 -3.68 11.10
CA LEU A 62 7.29 -2.82 10.20
C LEU A 62 7.02 -3.45 8.83
N ALA A 63 7.92 -4.31 8.34
CA ALA A 63 7.90 -4.74 6.95
C ALA A 63 8.17 -6.25 6.80
N HIS A 64 7.39 -6.89 5.92
CA HIS A 64 7.66 -8.22 5.39
C HIS A 64 8.65 -8.13 4.23
N HIS A 65 9.53 -9.13 4.07
CA HIS A 65 10.63 -9.11 3.11
C HIS A 65 10.14 -8.91 1.67
N GLU A 66 9.26 -9.77 1.17
CA GLU A 66 8.76 -9.69 -0.21
C GLU A 66 8.01 -8.37 -0.48
N SER A 67 7.25 -7.89 0.50
CA SER A 67 6.51 -6.62 0.38
C SER A 67 7.44 -5.40 0.35
N PHE A 68 8.51 -5.42 1.14
CA PHE A 68 9.51 -4.35 1.14
C PHE A 68 10.42 -4.40 -0.09
N GLU A 69 10.56 -5.56 -0.73
CA GLU A 69 11.25 -5.67 -2.02
C GLU A 69 10.56 -4.83 -3.10
N LEU A 70 9.22 -4.72 -3.08
CA LEU A 70 8.48 -3.81 -3.98
C LEU A 70 8.83 -2.34 -3.73
N VAL A 71 9.02 -1.96 -2.47
CA VAL A 71 9.43 -0.59 -2.10
C VAL A 71 10.82 -0.31 -2.64
N VAL A 72 11.75 -1.25 -2.44
CA VAL A 72 13.11 -1.17 -2.97
C VAL A 72 13.10 -1.10 -4.50
N GLN A 73 12.33 -1.96 -5.17
CA GLN A 73 12.17 -1.95 -6.63
C GLN A 73 11.72 -0.56 -7.12
N TRP A 74 10.72 0.04 -6.47
CA TRP A 74 10.25 1.37 -6.84
C TRP A 74 11.31 2.44 -6.62
N LEU A 75 12.07 2.38 -5.52
CA LEU A 75 13.16 3.34 -5.26
C LEU A 75 14.22 3.31 -6.38
N TYR A 76 14.52 2.14 -6.93
CA TYR A 76 15.49 2.01 -8.02
C TYR A 76 14.92 2.33 -9.40
N THR A 77 13.67 1.98 -9.67
CA THR A 77 13.13 1.97 -11.05
C THR A 77 12.07 3.05 -11.30
N GLY A 78 11.43 3.53 -10.23
CA GLY A 78 10.25 4.38 -10.25
C GLY A 78 8.95 3.63 -10.56
N GLU A 79 8.99 2.30 -10.66
CA GLU A 79 7.85 1.45 -11.00
C GLU A 79 7.74 0.27 -10.03
N ILE A 80 6.54 -0.26 -9.87
CA ILE A 80 6.27 -1.50 -9.13
C ILE A 80 5.88 -2.55 -10.17
N GLU A 81 6.60 -3.66 -10.21
CA GLU A 81 6.23 -4.80 -11.03
C GLU A 81 5.83 -5.95 -10.11
N LEU A 82 4.59 -6.39 -10.24
CA LEU A 82 4.01 -7.48 -9.47
C LEU A 82 3.71 -8.62 -10.43
N VAL A 83 4.03 -9.84 -10.00
CA VAL A 83 3.59 -11.05 -10.68
C VAL A 83 2.24 -11.45 -10.09
N ASP A 84 1.19 -11.37 -10.91
CA ASP A 84 -0.14 -11.80 -10.49
C ASP A 84 -0.33 -13.30 -10.72
N GLU A 85 -0.81 -14.00 -9.70
CA GLU A 85 -1.23 -15.39 -9.82
C GLU A 85 -2.73 -15.43 -10.15
N ALA A 86 -3.06 -15.84 -11.38
CA ALA A 86 -4.42 -15.72 -11.92
C ALA A 86 -5.53 -16.36 -11.07
N HIS A 87 -5.19 -17.35 -10.23
CA HIS A 87 -6.13 -18.08 -9.39
C HIS A 87 -6.08 -17.65 -7.91
N GLU A 88 -5.09 -16.84 -7.53
CA GLU A 88 -4.85 -16.42 -6.15
C GLU A 88 -4.67 -14.88 -6.10
N PRO A 89 -5.76 -14.12 -6.00
CA PRO A 89 -5.68 -12.65 -5.97
C PRO A 89 -5.23 -12.09 -4.61
N GLY A 90 -5.27 -12.90 -3.55
CA GLY A 90 -4.95 -12.50 -2.18
C GLY A 90 -3.49 -12.09 -1.96
N PRO A 91 -2.50 -12.91 -2.36
CA PRO A 91 -1.07 -12.63 -2.17
C PRO A 91 -0.63 -11.25 -2.67
N ALA A 92 -1.00 -10.86 -3.90
CA ALA A 92 -0.60 -9.56 -4.46
C ALA A 92 -1.19 -8.38 -3.66
N VAL A 93 -2.44 -8.49 -3.19
CA VAL A 93 -3.10 -7.46 -2.38
C VAL A 93 -2.49 -7.38 -0.97
N ILE A 94 -2.14 -8.51 -0.36
CA ILE A 94 -1.39 -8.54 0.92
C ILE A 94 -0.06 -7.84 0.74
N MET A 95 0.69 -8.20 -0.31
CA MET A 95 2.02 -7.65 -0.56
C MET A 95 1.97 -6.12 -0.76
N LEU A 96 1.01 -5.63 -1.54
CA LEU A 96 0.75 -4.19 -1.71
C LEU A 96 0.34 -3.51 -0.39
N GLY A 97 -0.53 -4.16 0.39
CA GLY A 97 -0.97 -3.63 1.69
C GLY A 97 0.19 -3.51 2.70
N ASP A 98 1.00 -4.56 2.81
CA ASP A 98 2.18 -4.59 3.68
C ASP A 98 3.24 -3.57 3.22
N ALA A 99 3.43 -3.41 1.91
CA ALA A 99 4.31 -2.39 1.34
C ALA A 99 3.80 -0.98 1.68
N TYR A 100 2.50 -0.73 1.50
CA TYR A 100 1.87 0.53 1.89
C TYR A 100 2.09 0.82 3.37
N TYR A 101 1.81 -0.16 4.24
CA TYR A 101 1.97 -0.03 5.68
C TYR A 101 3.42 0.30 6.06
N ALA A 102 4.39 -0.43 5.51
CA ALA A 102 5.80 -0.19 5.76
C ALA A 102 6.20 1.24 5.38
N VAL A 103 5.85 1.70 4.18
CA VAL A 103 6.17 3.07 3.73
C VAL A 103 5.45 4.10 4.60
N PHE A 104 4.15 3.95 4.83
CA PHE A 104 3.35 4.88 5.63
C PHE A 104 3.93 5.09 7.04
N HIS A 105 4.46 4.02 7.64
CA HIS A 105 5.11 4.08 8.95
C HIS A 105 6.59 4.46 8.90
N LEU A 106 7.23 4.47 7.74
CA LEU A 106 8.59 4.99 7.57
C LEU A 106 8.62 6.47 7.23
N ILE A 107 7.53 7.01 6.66
CA ILE A 107 7.38 8.44 6.40
C ILE A 107 7.41 9.21 7.71
N THR A 108 8.35 10.12 7.77
CA THR A 108 8.52 11.07 8.86
C THR A 108 8.28 12.51 8.39
N ASP A 109 8.57 12.80 7.12
CA ASP A 109 8.21 14.04 6.43
C ASP A 109 7.04 13.82 5.45
N TRP A 110 5.86 14.32 5.82
CA TRP A 110 4.64 14.21 5.01
C TRP A 110 4.59 15.17 3.83
N ASP A 111 5.50 16.14 3.75
CA ASP A 111 5.60 17.06 2.62
C ASP A 111 6.53 16.51 1.51
N ASP A 112 7.15 15.34 1.72
CA ASP A 112 8.01 14.70 0.73
C ASP A 112 7.18 14.09 -0.43
N GLN A 113 7.27 14.75 -1.59
CA GLN A 113 6.55 14.37 -2.81
C GLN A 113 6.94 12.97 -3.33
N CYS A 114 8.17 12.51 -3.09
CA CYS A 114 8.65 11.20 -3.54
C CYS A 114 7.93 10.08 -2.78
N LEU A 115 7.83 10.24 -1.46
CA LEU A 115 7.16 9.29 -0.57
C LEU A 115 5.66 9.21 -0.83
N LEU A 116 5.02 10.36 -1.00
CA LEU A 116 3.61 10.41 -1.37
C LEU A 116 3.36 9.82 -2.77
N SER A 117 4.30 10.00 -3.70
CA SER A 117 4.24 9.35 -5.01
C SER A 117 4.29 7.82 -4.89
N LEU A 118 5.18 7.26 -4.07
CA LEU A 118 5.25 5.82 -3.84
C LEU A 118 3.94 5.28 -3.24
N LEU A 119 3.43 5.90 -2.16
CA LEU A 119 2.16 5.51 -1.56
C LEU A 119 1.00 5.57 -2.57
N ASN A 120 0.98 6.60 -3.41
CA ASN A 120 -0.03 6.74 -4.45
C ASN A 120 0.10 5.69 -5.56
N HIS A 121 1.31 5.25 -5.92
CA HIS A 121 1.51 4.14 -6.87
C HIS A 121 1.06 2.81 -6.28
N ILE A 122 1.37 2.54 -5.00
CA ILE A 122 0.87 1.35 -4.30
C ILE A 122 -0.66 1.37 -4.27
N MET A 123 -1.27 2.53 -3.97
CA MET A 123 -2.73 2.70 -4.01
C MET A 123 -3.30 2.49 -5.41
N ASP A 124 -2.69 3.03 -6.46
CA ASP A 124 -3.15 2.80 -7.85
C ASP A 124 -3.24 1.30 -8.16
N HIS A 125 -2.21 0.52 -7.79
CA HIS A 125 -2.19 -0.93 -7.97
C HIS A 125 -3.22 -1.67 -7.12
N LEU A 126 -3.41 -1.26 -5.86
CA LEU A 126 -4.37 -1.87 -4.94
C LEU A 126 -5.81 -1.62 -5.41
N LEU A 127 -6.13 -0.38 -5.79
CA LEU A 127 -7.44 -0.01 -6.32
C LEU A 127 -7.75 -0.73 -7.64
N ASP A 128 -6.80 -0.82 -8.58
CA ASP A 128 -7.07 -1.47 -9.87
C ASP A 128 -7.36 -2.95 -9.72
N ARG A 129 -6.64 -3.67 -8.85
CA ARG A 129 -6.87 -5.09 -8.58
C ARG A 129 -8.22 -5.37 -7.92
N ILE A 130 -8.69 -4.47 -7.07
CA ILE A 130 -9.95 -4.63 -6.34
C ILE A 130 -11.16 -4.24 -7.22
N ILE A 131 -11.02 -3.20 -8.04
CA ILE A 131 -12.11 -2.68 -8.88
C ILE A 131 -12.22 -3.45 -10.20
N ASN A 132 -11.09 -3.84 -10.79
CA ASN A 132 -10.99 -4.48 -12.11
C ASN A 132 -10.27 -5.85 -12.01
N PRO A 133 -10.76 -6.79 -11.17
CA PRO A 133 -10.09 -8.06 -10.94
C PRO A 133 -9.89 -8.90 -12.21
N GLU A 134 -10.75 -8.74 -13.22
CA GLU A 134 -10.68 -9.46 -14.49
C GLU A 134 -9.39 -9.24 -15.27
N LYS A 135 -8.64 -8.17 -14.99
CA LYS A 135 -7.31 -7.91 -15.59
C LYS A 135 -6.20 -8.76 -14.95
N TYR A 136 -6.43 -9.25 -13.73
CA TYR A 136 -5.42 -9.83 -12.86
C TYR A 136 -5.73 -11.28 -12.45
N GLY A 137 -6.95 -11.74 -12.65
CA GLY A 137 -7.36 -13.12 -12.37
C GLY A 137 -8.74 -13.19 -11.72
N ALA A 138 -8.84 -14.04 -10.69
CA ALA A 138 -10.06 -14.19 -9.92
C ALA A 138 -10.38 -12.94 -9.09
N ALA A 139 -11.67 -12.61 -8.95
CA ALA A 139 -12.10 -11.58 -8.01
C ALA A 139 -11.89 -12.03 -6.57
N MET A 140 -11.41 -11.12 -5.71
CA MET A 140 -11.37 -11.39 -4.27
C MET A 140 -12.79 -11.48 -3.70
N THR A 141 -12.98 -12.43 -2.79
CA THR A 141 -14.16 -12.42 -1.94
C THR A 141 -14.05 -11.33 -0.87
N VAL A 142 -15.18 -10.90 -0.33
CA VAL A 142 -15.24 -9.97 0.80
C VAL A 142 -14.42 -10.47 1.99
N GLU A 143 -14.45 -11.78 2.26
CA GLU A 143 -13.69 -12.40 3.35
C GLU A 143 -12.20 -12.28 3.12
N MET A 144 -11.75 -12.59 1.90
CA MET A 144 -10.35 -12.44 1.51
C MET A 144 -9.91 -10.99 1.63
N LEU A 145 -10.69 -10.03 1.10
CA LEU A 145 -10.34 -8.61 1.20
C LEU A 145 -10.19 -8.18 2.68
N LEU A 146 -11.18 -8.46 3.53
CA LEU A 146 -11.14 -8.07 4.94
C LEU A 146 -10.00 -8.71 5.74
N GLN A 147 -9.59 -9.93 5.38
CA GLN A 147 -8.44 -10.61 5.98
C GLN A 147 -7.12 -10.01 5.49
N THR A 148 -6.99 -9.82 4.18
CA THR A 148 -5.76 -9.32 3.52
C THR A 148 -5.46 -7.87 3.86
N THR A 149 -6.48 -7.08 4.21
CA THR A 149 -6.32 -5.66 4.55
C THR A 149 -6.26 -5.40 6.06
N LYS A 150 -6.02 -6.44 6.86
CA LYS A 150 -5.88 -6.32 8.32
C LYS A 150 -4.62 -5.54 8.67
N GLY A 151 -4.80 -4.46 9.44
CA GLY A 151 -3.69 -3.62 9.91
C GLY A 151 -3.38 -2.42 9.03
N LEU A 152 -4.06 -2.27 7.89
CA LEU A 152 -3.94 -1.07 7.06
C LEU A 152 -4.53 0.17 7.77
N CYS A 153 -3.96 1.32 7.47
CA CYS A 153 -4.34 2.63 7.99
C CYS A 153 -4.37 3.66 6.85
N GLY A 154 -5.00 4.81 7.09
CA GLY A 154 -5.06 5.91 6.11
C GLY A 154 -5.97 5.65 4.88
N PRO A 155 -5.60 6.12 3.69
CA PRO A 155 -6.41 5.98 2.48
C PRO A 155 -6.88 4.56 2.12
N PRO A 156 -6.08 3.47 2.23
CA PRO A 156 -6.56 2.12 1.96
C PRO A 156 -7.79 1.75 2.79
N ILE A 157 -7.79 2.07 4.09
CA ILE A 157 -8.91 1.71 4.98
C ILE A 157 -10.19 2.44 4.58
N ARG A 158 -10.09 3.71 4.13
CA ARG A 158 -11.21 4.49 3.59
C ARG A 158 -11.74 3.85 2.30
N PHE A 159 -10.86 3.45 1.38
CA PHE A 159 -11.28 2.79 0.16
C PHE A 159 -12.02 1.48 0.44
N ILE A 160 -11.46 0.61 1.28
CA ILE A 160 -12.08 -0.68 1.63
C ILE A 160 -13.46 -0.45 2.26
N SER A 161 -13.58 0.58 3.10
CA SER A 161 -14.84 0.99 3.73
C SER A 161 -15.91 1.31 2.69
N ASP A 162 -15.59 2.16 1.71
CA ASP A 162 -16.50 2.50 0.62
C ASP A 162 -16.75 1.29 -0.30
N TRP A 163 -15.75 0.44 -0.52
CA TRP A 163 -15.86 -0.76 -1.35
C TRP A 163 -16.79 -1.81 -0.74
N LEU A 164 -16.82 -1.95 0.58
CA LEU A 164 -17.79 -2.82 1.25
C LEU A 164 -19.23 -2.34 1.02
N GLY A 165 -19.47 -1.02 0.92
CA GLY A 165 -20.80 -0.45 0.69
C GLY A 165 -21.23 -0.48 -0.78
N HIS A 166 -20.31 -0.21 -1.71
CA HIS A 166 -20.61 0.01 -3.13
C HIS A 166 -20.05 -1.06 -4.08
N GLY A 167 -19.16 -1.93 -3.61
CA GLY A 167 -18.47 -2.91 -4.43
C GLY A 167 -19.38 -4.06 -4.83
N ARG A 168 -19.01 -4.76 -5.92
CA ARG A 168 -19.68 -5.99 -6.32
C ARG A 168 -19.28 -7.13 -5.38
N LEU A 169 -20.01 -7.26 -4.27
CA LEU A 169 -19.81 -8.34 -3.29
C LEU A 169 -20.28 -9.66 -3.92
N THR A 170 -19.35 -10.42 -4.50
CA THR A 170 -19.66 -11.67 -5.22
C THR A 170 -19.96 -12.86 -4.32
N SER A 171 -19.83 -12.75 -2.99
CA SER A 171 -20.01 -13.89 -2.09
C SER A 171 -21.33 -13.87 -1.33
N ASN A 172 -21.91 -15.06 -1.18
CA ASN A 172 -22.96 -15.41 -0.21
C ASN A 172 -22.42 -15.27 1.23
N MET A 173 -21.97 -14.07 1.60
CA MET A 173 -21.45 -13.79 2.93
C MET A 173 -22.61 -13.64 3.91
N ARG A 174 -22.63 -14.51 4.92
CA ARG A 174 -23.59 -14.41 6.02
C ARG A 174 -23.29 -13.15 6.85
N PRO A 175 -24.29 -12.33 7.18
CA PRO A 175 -24.12 -11.10 7.96
C PRO A 175 -23.33 -11.28 9.26
N GLU A 176 -23.53 -12.40 9.96
CA GLU A 176 -22.87 -12.69 11.24
C GLU A 176 -21.35 -12.89 11.07
N ARG A 177 -20.94 -13.50 9.96
CA ARG A 177 -19.51 -13.69 9.64
C ARG A 177 -18.87 -12.38 9.20
N LEU A 178 -19.60 -11.52 8.50
CA LEU A 178 -19.16 -10.16 8.20
C LEU A 178 -18.91 -9.37 9.50
N VAL A 179 -19.85 -9.38 10.45
CA VAL A 179 -19.70 -8.70 11.75
C VAL A 179 -18.46 -9.21 12.51
N GLN A 180 -18.21 -10.51 12.53
CA GLN A 180 -17.01 -11.09 13.15
C GLN A 180 -15.70 -10.66 12.48
N LEU A 181 -15.68 -10.61 11.14
CA LEU A 181 -14.50 -10.23 10.37
C LEU A 181 -14.21 -8.73 10.49
N VAL A 182 -15.24 -7.90 10.50
CA VAL A 182 -15.15 -6.45 10.71
C VAL A 182 -14.71 -6.17 12.15
N GLY A 183 -15.31 -6.84 13.15
CA GLY A 183 -14.97 -6.72 14.57
C GLY A 183 -15.02 -5.27 15.09
N ASN A 184 -14.26 -4.97 16.16
CA ASN A 184 -14.11 -3.60 16.70
C ASN A 184 -13.24 -2.68 15.82
N ARG A 185 -12.65 -3.19 14.72
CA ARG A 185 -11.67 -2.45 13.90
C ARG A 185 -12.31 -1.31 13.12
N PHE A 186 -13.56 -1.49 12.78
CA PHE A 186 -14.38 -0.52 12.10
C PHE A 186 -15.60 -0.33 13.01
N LYS A 187 -15.55 0.65 13.91
CA LYS A 187 -16.66 0.94 14.85
C LYS A 187 -18.00 0.95 14.12
N GLU A 188 -19.07 0.64 14.86
CA GLU A 188 -20.51 0.66 14.51
C GLU A 188 -20.90 1.48 13.28
N ARG A 189 -20.31 2.66 13.09
CA ARG A 189 -20.40 3.51 11.89
C ARG A 189 -20.20 2.78 10.55
N LEU A 190 -19.29 1.82 10.42
CA LEU A 190 -19.04 1.14 9.15
C LEU A 190 -20.02 0.02 8.85
N LEU A 191 -20.46 -0.69 9.89
CA LEU A 191 -21.61 -1.58 9.79
C LEU A 191 -22.88 -0.79 9.48
N GLN A 192 -23.05 0.39 10.08
CA GLN A 192 -24.16 1.29 9.79
C GLN A 192 -24.11 1.80 8.35
N ILE A 193 -22.98 2.29 7.86
CA ILE A 193 -22.80 2.71 6.45
C ILE A 193 -23.05 1.54 5.50
N PHE A 194 -22.56 0.34 5.82
CA PHE A 194 -22.81 -0.86 5.02
C PHE A 194 -24.32 -1.16 4.93
N PHE A 195 -25.06 -1.11 6.04
CA PHE A 195 -26.51 -1.33 6.01
C PHE A 195 -27.25 -0.18 5.32
N GLU A 196 -26.93 1.07 5.62
CA GLU A 196 -27.58 2.26 5.04
C GLU A 196 -27.36 2.37 3.53
N GLN A 197 -26.12 2.15 3.05
CA GLN A 197 -25.80 2.24 1.62
C GLN A 197 -26.34 1.05 0.82
N ARG A 198 -26.31 -0.16 1.40
CA ARG A 198 -26.96 -1.33 0.78
C ARG A 198 -28.47 -1.16 0.67
N LEU A 199 -29.10 -0.45 1.62
CA LEU A 199 -30.51 -0.10 1.60
C LEU A 199 -30.83 1.05 0.62
N ALA A 200 -29.89 1.98 0.41
CA ALA A 200 -30.06 3.11 -0.50
C ALA A 200 -29.98 2.73 -2.00
N GLY A 201 -29.40 1.58 -2.33
CA GLY A 201 -29.33 1.06 -3.70
C GLY A 201 -28.10 1.49 -4.50
N ASN A 202 -28.08 1.14 -5.79
CA ASN A 202 -26.95 1.25 -6.73
C ASN A 202 -26.60 2.70 -7.12
N ASP A 203 -26.17 3.51 -6.17
CA ASP A 203 -25.51 4.78 -6.49
C ASP A 203 -24.12 4.53 -7.09
N THR A 204 -23.69 5.40 -8.02
CA THR A 204 -22.36 5.35 -8.62
C THR A 204 -21.28 5.31 -7.52
N PRO A 205 -20.39 4.30 -7.50
CA PRO A 205 -19.37 4.16 -6.47
C PRO A 205 -18.47 5.39 -6.33
N PRO A 206 -17.97 5.73 -5.13
CA PRO A 206 -17.23 6.97 -4.95
C PRO A 206 -15.90 6.99 -5.73
N TRP A 207 -15.25 5.84 -5.96
CA TRP A 207 -14.06 5.75 -6.83
C TRP A 207 -14.33 5.98 -8.31
N GLU A 208 -15.57 5.90 -8.77
CA GLU A 208 -15.92 6.29 -10.14
C GLU A 208 -16.16 7.81 -10.26
N LYS A 209 -16.70 8.43 -9.20
CA LYS A 209 -16.92 9.89 -9.13
C LYS A 209 -15.59 10.63 -8.95
N ASP A 210 -14.77 10.14 -8.03
CA ASP A 210 -13.47 10.72 -7.71
C ASP A 210 -12.45 9.65 -7.32
N PRO A 211 -11.73 9.07 -8.29
CA PRO A 211 -10.65 8.11 -8.02
C PRO A 211 -9.57 8.65 -7.08
N CYS A 212 -9.41 9.97 -7.02
CA CYS A 212 -8.39 10.66 -6.25
C CYS A 212 -8.69 10.72 -4.75
N ALA A 213 -9.95 10.51 -4.34
CA ALA A 213 -10.37 10.58 -2.94
C ALA A 213 -9.63 9.60 -2.00
N TYR A 214 -8.89 8.64 -2.56
CA TYR A 214 -8.14 7.58 -1.87
C TYR A 214 -6.62 7.75 -2.00
N HIS A 215 -6.14 8.92 -2.40
CA HIS A 215 -4.72 9.23 -2.55
C HIS A 215 -4.29 10.35 -1.61
N LEU A 216 -2.99 10.42 -1.33
CA LEU A 216 -2.38 11.47 -0.52
C LEU A 216 -1.90 12.59 -1.46
N HIS A 217 -2.61 13.71 -1.49
CA HIS A 217 -2.39 14.78 -2.47
C HIS A 217 -1.29 15.77 -2.04
N PHE A 218 -0.04 15.44 -2.34
CA PHE A 218 1.05 16.37 -2.74
C PHE A 218 2.01 15.69 -3.75
N GLY A 219 1.61 14.55 -4.34
CA GLY A 219 2.37 13.76 -5.32
C GLY A 219 1.47 13.14 -6.40
N GLU A 220 2.05 12.71 -7.52
CA GLU A 220 1.29 12.33 -8.73
C GLU A 220 0.83 10.85 -8.74
N SER A 221 -0.45 10.58 -8.48
CA SER A 221 -1.10 9.31 -8.89
C SER A 221 -1.24 9.24 -10.41
N LYS A 222 -1.06 8.06 -11.02
CA LYS A 222 -1.33 7.84 -12.46
C LYS A 222 -2.83 8.02 -12.74
N ARG A 223 -3.70 7.53 -11.86
CA ARG A 223 -5.16 7.71 -11.96
C ARG A 223 -5.59 9.16 -11.86
N CYS A 224 -4.96 9.95 -10.98
CA CYS A 224 -5.24 11.38 -10.88
C CYS A 224 -4.74 12.18 -12.09
N ARG A 225 -3.54 11.87 -12.59
CA ARG A 225 -3.00 12.52 -13.80
C ARG A 225 -3.84 12.28 -15.05
N ALA A 226 -4.47 11.13 -15.18
CA ALA A 226 -5.32 10.83 -16.34
C ALA A 226 -6.57 11.72 -16.44
N ARG A 227 -6.91 12.48 -15.39
CA ARG A 227 -8.04 13.41 -15.36
C ARG A 227 -7.67 14.89 -15.56
N ALA A 228 -6.40 15.25 -15.40
CA ALA A 228 -5.89 16.62 -15.52
C ALA A 228 -5.50 16.95 -16.95
#